data_AF-A0A2R8APU3-F1
#
_entry.id   AF-A0A2R8APU3-F1
#
_cell.length_a   1.000
_cell.length_b   1.000
_cell.length_c   1.000
_cell.angle_alpha   90.00
_cell.angle_beta   90.00
_cell.angle_gamma   90.00
#
_symmetry.space_group_name_H-M   'P 1'
#
loop_
_entity.id
_entity.type
_entity.pdbx_description
1 polymer ?
#
loop_
_entity_poly.entity_id
_entity_poly.type
_entity_poly.pdbx_seq_one_letter_code
_entity_poly.pdbx_strand_id
1 'polypeptide(L)'
;MSFQPTPFRLPAFMLTQAPTELHRFVGENLPALAFAATILGGSSGRQLLARLVEELQSETIVTSSAQRSAAQLSHVLDPDGSAWRGLTQTQGIDEQGAELTEMEQLLRVFHETLAQM
;
A
#
# COMPACT_ATOMS: atom_id res chain seq x y z
N MET A 1 -28.14 27.76 12.75
CA MET A 1 -27.66 26.52 12.09
C MET A 1 -26.66 25.88 13.03
N SER A 2 -26.99 24.74 13.63
CA SER A 2 -26.11 24.09 14.61
C SER A 2 -25.13 23.16 13.88
N PHE A 3 -23.84 23.47 13.97
CA PHE A 3 -22.77 22.54 13.58
C PHE A 3 -22.73 21.42 14.63
N GLN A 4 -23.18 20.22 14.26
CA GLN A 4 -22.85 19.03 15.04
C GLN A 4 -21.47 18.55 14.57
N PRO A 5 -20.44 18.57 15.43
CA PRO A 5 -19.17 17.94 15.10
C PRO A 5 -19.44 16.44 14.96
N THR A 6 -19.22 15.91 13.75
CA THR A 6 -19.20 14.46 13.54
C THR A 6 -18.18 13.88 14.53
N PRO A 7 -18.56 12.92 15.39
CA PRO A 7 -17.62 12.32 16.32
C PRO A 7 -16.48 11.71 15.51
N PHE A 8 -15.25 12.05 15.89
CA PHE A 8 -14.04 11.44 15.34
C PHE A 8 -14.12 9.94 15.66
N ARG A 9 -14.50 9.11 14.69
CA ARG A 9 -14.47 7.66 14.87
C ARG A 9 -13.02 7.22 14.78
N LEU A 10 -12.47 6.83 15.92
CA LEU A 10 -11.21 6.10 15.94
C LEU A 10 -11.36 4.87 15.04
N PRO A 11 -10.38 4.58 14.17
CA PRO A 11 -10.39 3.38 13.36
C PRO A 11 -10.56 2.13 14.24
N ALA A 12 -11.30 1.13 13.75
CA ALA A 12 -11.64 -0.06 14.54
C ALA A 12 -10.40 -0.81 15.06
N PHE A 13 -9.28 -0.75 14.34
CA PHE A 13 -8.00 -1.35 14.74
C PHE A 13 -7.42 -0.78 16.05
N MET A 14 -7.83 0.44 16.47
CA MET A 14 -7.40 1.00 17.76
C MET A 14 -8.16 0.42 18.96
N LEU A 15 -9.24 -0.33 18.75
CA LEU A 15 -10.18 -0.64 19.82
C LEU A 15 -10.04 -2.04 20.43
N THR A 16 -9.52 -3.08 19.76
CA THR A 16 -9.57 -4.43 20.37
C THR A 16 -8.53 -5.48 19.97
N GLN A 17 -7.71 -5.31 18.92
CA GLN A 17 -6.67 -6.30 18.56
C GLN A 17 -5.41 -5.59 18.03
N ALA A 18 -4.24 -6.18 18.28
CA ALA A 18 -3.00 -5.66 17.71
C ALA A 18 -3.12 -5.68 16.18
N PRO A 19 -2.85 -4.56 15.48
CA PRO A 19 -2.93 -4.51 14.02
C PRO A 19 -2.03 -5.59 13.42
N THR A 20 -2.53 -6.28 12.39
CA THR A 20 -1.73 -7.26 11.66
C THR A 20 -0.54 -6.58 10.99
N GLU A 21 0.46 -7.36 10.57
CA GLU A 21 1.62 -6.81 9.87
C GLU A 21 1.24 -6.03 8.61
N LEU A 22 0.20 -6.46 7.88
CA LEU A 22 -0.33 -5.70 6.74
C LEU A 22 -0.92 -4.35 7.15
N HIS A 23 -1.70 -4.28 8.25
CA HIS A 23 -2.22 -3.01 8.75
C HIS A 23 -1.09 -2.06 9.14
N ARG A 24 -0.08 -2.58 9.83
CA ARG A 24 1.10 -1.80 10.24
C ARG A 24 1.87 -1.32 9.02
N PHE A 25 2.18 -2.21 8.10
CA PHE A 25 2.92 -1.90 6.87
C PHE A 25 2.21 -0.83 6.04
N VAL A 26 0.91 -1.01 5.74
CA VAL A 26 0.13 -0.03 4.96
C VAL A 26 0.02 1.29 5.71
N GLY A 27 -0.15 1.28 7.03
CA GLY A 27 -0.21 2.48 7.84
C GLY A 27 1.09 3.28 7.87
N GLU A 28 2.24 2.60 8.03
CA GLU A 28 3.57 3.22 8.08
C GLU A 28 4.04 3.71 6.70
N ASN A 29 3.65 3.01 5.64
CA ASN A 29 4.18 3.24 4.29
C ASN A 29 3.15 3.85 3.33
N LEU A 30 2.00 4.33 3.82
CA LEU A 30 0.91 4.83 2.95
C LEU A 30 1.37 5.89 1.92
N PRO A 31 2.17 6.90 2.27
CA PRO A 31 2.64 7.89 1.29
C PRO A 31 3.50 7.26 0.19
N ALA A 32 4.40 6.34 0.57
CA ALA A 32 5.30 5.66 -0.35
C ALA A 32 4.54 4.68 -1.26
N LEU A 33 3.57 3.94 -0.71
CA LEU A 33 2.67 3.09 -1.48
C LEU A 33 1.79 3.90 -2.44
N ALA A 34 1.31 5.07 -2.03
CA ALA A 34 0.53 5.96 -2.90
C ALA A 34 1.36 6.50 -4.07
N PHE A 35 2.62 6.82 -3.80
CA PHE A 35 3.58 7.18 -4.84
C PHE A 35 3.82 6.01 -5.81
N ALA A 36 4.20 4.84 -5.30
CA ALA A 36 4.42 3.64 -6.11
C ALA A 36 3.18 3.25 -6.93
N ALA A 37 1.98 3.28 -6.33
CA ALA A 37 0.72 3.04 -7.00
C ALA A 37 0.41 4.03 -8.12
N THR A 38 0.87 5.27 -7.99
CA THR A 38 0.71 6.30 -9.02
C THR A 38 1.70 6.12 -10.16
N ILE A 39 2.97 5.87 -9.84
CA ILE A 39 4.06 5.80 -10.81
C ILE A 39 4.07 4.46 -11.55
N LEU A 40 3.94 3.35 -10.83
CA LEU A 40 4.03 2.00 -11.38
C LEU A 40 2.66 1.50 -11.86
N GLY A 41 1.63 1.71 -11.04
CA GLY A 41 0.29 1.16 -11.28
C GLY A 41 -0.72 2.09 -11.97
N GLY A 42 -0.40 3.37 -12.15
CA GLY A 42 -1.29 4.36 -12.77
C GLY A 42 -2.66 4.47 -12.09
N SER A 43 -3.73 4.56 -12.89
CA SER A 43 -5.10 4.63 -12.36
C SER A 43 -5.52 3.35 -11.61
N SER A 44 -5.14 2.19 -12.14
CA SER A 44 -5.47 0.89 -11.56
C SER A 44 -4.80 0.68 -10.20
N GLY A 45 -3.51 1.02 -10.08
CA GLY A 45 -2.77 0.94 -8.82
C GLY A 45 -3.38 1.85 -7.76
N ARG A 46 -3.72 3.10 -8.10
CA ARG A 46 -4.38 4.03 -7.16
C ARG A 46 -5.74 3.51 -6.68
N GLN A 47 -6.54 2.94 -7.57
CA GLN A 47 -7.85 2.37 -7.20
C GLN A 47 -7.70 1.16 -6.27
N LEU A 48 -6.74 0.27 -6.56
CA LEU A 48 -6.47 -0.90 -5.72
C LEU A 48 -5.94 -0.51 -4.34
N LEU A 49 -5.05 0.49 -4.26
CA LEU A 49 -4.57 1.01 -2.98
C LEU A 49 -5.70 1.65 -2.18
N ALA A 50 -6.54 2.49 -2.79
CA ALA A 50 -7.66 3.12 -2.12
C ALA A 50 -8.63 2.08 -1.55
N ARG A 51 -8.95 1.04 -2.34
CA ARG A 51 -9.78 -0.08 -1.91
C ARG A 51 -9.14 -0.84 -0.74
N LEU A 52 -7.86 -1.17 -0.84
CA LEU A 52 -7.14 -1.87 0.22
C LEU A 52 -7.16 -1.06 1.53
N VAL A 53 -6.93 0.25 1.46
CA VAL A 53 -6.96 1.14 2.63
C VAL A 53 -8.36 1.19 3.23
N GLU A 54 -9.40 1.28 2.41
CA GLU A 54 -10.79 1.27 2.88
C GLU A 54 -11.14 -0.06 3.58
N GLU A 55 -10.78 -1.19 2.97
CA GLU A 55 -10.98 -2.53 3.55
C GLU A 55 -10.26 -2.65 4.91
N LEU A 56 -8.98 -2.27 4.99
CA LEU A 56 -8.19 -2.30 6.24
C LEU A 56 -8.64 -1.29 7.32
N GLN A 57 -9.30 -0.19 6.94
CA GLN A 57 -9.85 0.75 7.93
C GLN A 57 -11.20 0.30 8.49
N SER A 58 -11.98 -0.40 7.67
CA SER A 58 -13.30 -0.90 8.03
C SER A 58 -13.27 -2.17 8.88
N GLU A 59 -12.14 -2.90 8.85
CA GLU A 59 -11.99 -4.21 9.46
C GLU A 59 -10.87 -4.23 10.52
N THR A 60 -10.99 -5.07 11.53
CA THR A 60 -9.95 -5.31 12.55
C THR A 60 -9.05 -6.50 12.22
N ILE A 61 -9.47 -7.32 11.25
CA ILE A 61 -8.76 -8.48 10.75
C ILE A 61 -8.56 -8.33 9.25
N VAL A 62 -7.52 -8.93 8.71
CA VAL A 62 -7.33 -8.96 7.26
C VAL A 62 -8.27 -10.01 6.68
N THR A 63 -9.33 -9.56 6.01
CA THR A 63 -10.24 -10.48 5.30
C THR A 63 -9.63 -10.98 3.99
N SER A 64 -10.21 -12.06 3.45
CA SER A 64 -9.87 -12.55 2.11
C SER A 64 -10.13 -11.52 1.01
N SER A 65 -10.95 -10.48 1.24
CA SER A 65 -11.07 -9.36 0.30
C SER A 65 -9.82 -8.50 0.33
N ALA A 66 -9.41 -8.03 1.52
CA ALA A 66 -8.20 -7.24 1.71
C ALA A 66 -6.94 -7.97 1.22
N GLN A 67 -6.82 -9.28 1.48
CA GLN A 67 -5.72 -10.11 0.96
C GLN A 67 -5.67 -10.10 -0.57
N ARG A 68 -6.81 -10.24 -1.23
CA ARG A 68 -6.89 -10.23 -2.70
C ARG A 68 -6.57 -8.85 -3.26
N SER A 69 -7.10 -7.79 -2.66
CA SER A 69 -6.78 -6.41 -3.05
C SER A 69 -5.28 -6.13 -2.91
N ALA A 70 -4.65 -6.59 -1.82
CA ALA A 70 -3.23 -6.42 -1.60
C ALA A 70 -2.37 -7.24 -2.57
N ALA A 71 -2.74 -8.50 -2.85
CA ALA A 71 -2.07 -9.32 -3.85
C ALA A 71 -2.20 -8.76 -5.27
N GLN A 72 -3.38 -8.25 -5.64
CA GLN A 72 -3.60 -7.58 -6.92
C GLN A 72 -2.78 -6.29 -7.01
N LEU A 73 -2.72 -5.50 -5.94
CA LEU A 73 -1.88 -4.31 -5.89
C LEU A 73 -0.41 -4.70 -6.07
N SER A 74 0.11 -5.67 -5.32
CA SER A 74 1.48 -6.18 -5.46
C SER A 74 1.79 -6.60 -6.89
N HIS A 75 0.90 -7.37 -7.53
CA HIS A 75 1.08 -7.77 -8.92
C HIS A 75 1.06 -6.60 -9.91
N VAL A 76 0.29 -5.55 -9.66
CA VAL A 76 0.27 -4.34 -10.51
C VAL A 76 1.53 -3.49 -10.31
N LEU A 77 2.02 -3.39 -9.08
CA LEU A 77 3.22 -2.62 -8.76
C LEU A 77 4.49 -3.32 -9.26
N ASP A 78 4.49 -4.65 -9.24
CA ASP A 78 5.67 -5.43 -9.59
C ASP A 78 5.33 -6.81 -10.19
N PRO A 79 4.77 -6.85 -11.42
CA PRO A 79 4.30 -8.09 -12.05
C PRO A 79 5.38 -9.18 -12.19
N ASP A 80 6.64 -8.79 -12.39
CA ASP A 80 7.77 -9.69 -12.67
C ASP A 80 8.90 -9.61 -11.61
N GLY A 81 8.68 -8.98 -10.46
CA GLY A 81 9.73 -8.79 -9.45
C GLY A 81 10.81 -7.77 -9.84
N SER A 82 10.60 -7.03 -10.93
CA SER A 82 11.56 -6.10 -11.53
C SER A 82 10.93 -5.00 -12.38
N ALA A 83 9.60 -4.83 -12.37
CA ALA A 83 8.93 -3.86 -13.25
C ALA A 83 9.32 -2.41 -12.94
N TRP A 84 9.58 -2.12 -11.66
CA TRP A 84 10.13 -0.84 -11.22
C TRP A 84 11.51 -0.56 -11.84
N ARG A 85 12.33 -1.58 -12.14
CA ARG A 85 13.63 -1.43 -12.83
C ARG A 85 13.50 -1.05 -14.30
N GLY A 86 12.39 -1.40 -14.96
CA GLY A 86 12.13 -1.04 -16.35
C GLY A 86 11.84 0.46 -16.52
N LEU A 87 11.16 1.05 -15.53
CA LEU A 87 10.85 2.48 -15.50
C LEU A 87 12.07 3.36 -15.18
N THR A 88 13.05 2.83 -14.45
CA THR A 88 14.30 3.55 -14.15
C THR A 88 15.24 3.62 -15.35
N GLN A 89 15.33 2.54 -16.12
CA GLN A 89 16.11 2.50 -17.36
C GLN A 89 15.58 3.45 -18.44
N THR A 90 14.26 3.67 -18.49
CA THR A 90 13.63 4.49 -19.52
C THR A 90 13.60 5.98 -19.20
N GLN A 91 13.66 6.38 -17.93
CA GLN A 91 13.62 7.79 -17.52
C GLN A 91 14.99 8.45 -17.33
N GLY A 92 16.10 7.73 -17.55
CA GLY A 92 17.46 8.31 -17.46
C GLY A 92 17.80 8.83 -16.07
N ILE A 93 17.33 8.13 -15.04
CA ILE A 93 17.45 8.55 -13.65
C ILE A 93 18.74 7.97 -13.06
N ASP A 94 19.89 8.55 -13.43
CA ASP A 94 21.17 8.26 -12.76
C ASP A 94 21.32 9.02 -11.42
N GLU A 95 20.42 9.97 -11.12
CA GLU A 95 20.53 10.86 -9.96
C GLU A 95 19.63 10.48 -8.75
N GLN A 96 18.71 9.50 -8.86
CA GLN A 96 17.79 9.12 -7.77
C GLN A 96 18.08 7.75 -7.14
N GLY A 97 19.34 7.29 -7.12
CA GLY A 97 19.69 5.96 -6.58
C GLY A 97 19.12 5.65 -5.19
N ALA A 98 18.95 6.67 -4.33
CA ALA A 98 18.31 6.53 -3.03
C ALA A 98 16.79 6.25 -3.13
N GLU A 99 16.04 7.04 -3.91
CA GLU A 99 14.59 6.85 -4.08
C GLU A 99 14.27 5.50 -4.75
N LEU A 100 15.17 5.02 -5.62
CA LEU A 100 15.05 3.70 -6.24
C LEU A 100 15.27 2.56 -5.25
N THR A 101 16.27 2.69 -4.39
CA THR A 101 16.54 1.72 -3.33
C THR A 101 15.38 1.69 -2.33
N GLU A 102 14.80 2.85 -2.02
CA GLU A 102 13.63 2.96 -1.14
C GLU A 102 12.39 2.31 -1.77
N MET A 103 12.15 2.50 -3.07
CA MET A 103 11.01 1.87 -3.76
C MET A 103 11.20 0.36 -3.92
N GLU A 104 12.42 -0.12 -4.21
CA GLU A 104 12.73 -1.56 -4.20
C GLU A 104 12.48 -2.16 -2.81
N GLN A 105 12.98 -1.51 -1.77
CA GLN A 105 12.82 -1.98 -0.40
C GLN A 105 11.34 -1.97 0.01
N LEU A 106 10.58 -0.94 -0.36
CA LEU A 106 9.15 -0.87 -0.12
C LEU A 106 8.41 -2.07 -0.74
N LEU A 107 8.63 -2.33 -2.03
CA LEU A 107 7.96 -3.41 -2.76
C LEU A 107 8.39 -4.78 -2.24
N ARG A 108 9.67 -4.94 -1.90
CA ARG A 108 10.18 -6.17 -1.29
C ARG A 108 9.52 -6.43 0.07
N VAL A 109 9.49 -5.45 0.96
CA VAL A 109 8.86 -5.60 2.27
C VAL A 109 7.36 -5.84 2.11
N PHE A 110 6.71 -5.24 1.11
CA PHE A 110 5.31 -5.53 0.82
C PHE A 110 5.10 -6.99 0.40
N HIS A 111 5.93 -7.53 -0.50
CA HIS A 111 5.88 -8.95 -0.89
C HIS A 111 6.15 -9.88 0.29
N GLU A 112 7.16 -9.58 1.10
CA GLU A 112 7.48 -10.34 2.31
C GLU A 112 6.32 -10.31 3.32
N THR A 113 5.63 -9.18 3.46
CA THR A 113 4.45 -9.03 4.32
C THR A 113 3.29 -9.90 3.82
N LEU A 114 3.07 -9.95 2.50
CA LEU A 114 2.02 -10.78 1.90
C LEU A 114 2.31 -12.28 1.98
N ALA A 115 3.59 -12.68 1.90
CA ALA A 115 4.00 -14.08 1.97
C ALA A 115 3.90 -14.69 3.38
N GLN A 116 3.84 -13.86 4.42
CA GLN A 116 3.74 -14.28 5.83
C GLN A 116 2.29 -14.46 6.30
N MET A 117 1.32 -14.16 5.45
CA MET A 117 -0.12 -14.23 5.72
C MET A 117 -0.75 -15.52 5.22
#